data_AF-A0A8T7G9J0-F1
#
_entry.id   AF-A0A8T7G9J0-F1
#
_cell.length_a   1.000
_cell.length_b   1.000
_cell.length_c   1.000
_cell.angle_alpha   90.00
_cell.angle_beta   90.00
_cell.angle_gamma   90.00
#
_symmetry.space_group_name_H-M   'P 1'
#
loop_
_entity.id
_entity.type
_entity.pdbx_description
1 polymer ?
#
loop_
_entity_poly.entity_id
_entity_poly.type
_entity_poly.pdbx_seq_one_letter_code
_entity_poly.pdbx_strand_id
1 'polypeptide(L)'
;MQKTADNESQQSALYKKLERYREKLLQIESRNRSITLSRIYDKWCFDLSRIIVRGSSLAEKVGERALLGKNGVCIVADSDDSELAEKYREKLKSLYRNVTQVERETGLRDNHLGFPFLEGHIGQDTYVRTPLVLFPMSLERRENGKPPGWYVSFSKDKRPILNRALLVAAKKIGGYSFSESFYDEFE
;
A
#
# COMPACT_ATOMS: atom_id res chain seq x y z
N MET A 1 8.65 26.30 -34.01
CA MET A 1 9.33 25.00 -33.85
C MET A 1 10.45 25.08 -32.81
N GLN A 2 11.40 26.03 -32.87
CA GLN A 2 12.48 26.17 -31.87
C GLN A 2 11.99 26.38 -30.42
N LYS A 3 10.98 27.23 -30.20
CA LYS A 3 10.42 27.51 -28.85
C LYS A 3 9.70 26.31 -28.22
N THR A 4 9.19 25.39 -29.03
CA THR A 4 8.44 24.22 -28.54
C THR A 4 9.40 23.14 -28.05
N ALA A 5 10.48 22.89 -28.79
CA ALA A 5 11.54 21.96 -28.40
C ALA A 5 12.31 22.41 -27.16
N ASP A 6 12.52 23.72 -27.00
CA ASP A 6 13.21 24.30 -25.83
C ASP A 6 12.35 24.18 -24.56
N ASN A 7 11.03 24.30 -24.70
CA ASN A 7 10.08 24.12 -23.60
C ASN A 7 9.96 22.64 -23.17
N GLU A 8 9.93 21.71 -24.13
CA GLU A 8 9.96 20.26 -23.85
C GLU A 8 11.25 19.83 -23.12
N SER A 9 12.40 20.39 -23.52
CA SER A 9 13.70 20.14 -22.87
C SER A 9 13.73 20.66 -21.42
N GLN A 10 13.24 21.89 -21.20
CA GLN A 10 13.14 22.47 -19.86
C GLN A 10 12.16 21.71 -18.97
N GLN A 11 11.03 21.26 -19.53
CA GLN A 11 10.03 20.46 -18.83
C GLN A 11 10.59 19.08 -18.44
N SER A 12 11.33 18.41 -19.32
CA SER A 12 12.03 17.15 -19.02
C SER A 12 13.09 17.32 -17.91
N ALA A 13 13.88 18.39 -17.96
CA ALA A 13 14.85 18.71 -16.93
C ALA A 13 14.20 18.97 -15.55
N LEU A 14 13.04 19.62 -15.53
CA LEU A 14 12.26 19.85 -14.31
C LEU A 14 11.73 18.54 -13.72
N TYR A 15 11.13 17.66 -14.53
CA TYR A 15 10.65 16.37 -14.08
C TYR A 15 11.76 15.49 -13.50
N LYS A 16 12.93 15.43 -14.15
CA LYS A 16 14.11 14.72 -13.61
C LYS A 16 14.57 15.27 -12.26
N LYS A 17 14.48 16.59 -12.08
CA LYS A 17 14.85 17.24 -10.82
C LYS A 17 13.86 16.92 -9.70
N LEU A 18 12.56 16.94 -10.00
CA LEU A 18 11.50 16.54 -9.07
C LEU A 18 11.65 15.08 -8.67
N GLU A 19 11.92 14.19 -9.62
CA GLU A 19 12.13 12.78 -9.34
C GLU A 19 13.33 12.56 -8.41
N ARG A 20 14.44 13.24 -8.68
CA ARG A 20 15.62 13.21 -7.81
C ARG A 20 15.33 13.72 -6.40
N TYR A 21 14.49 14.75 -6.24
CA TYR A 21 14.08 15.21 -4.92
C TYR A 21 13.18 14.19 -4.23
N ARG A 22 12.24 13.57 -4.96
CA ARG A 22 11.39 12.50 -4.45
C ARG A 22 12.21 11.31 -3.95
N GLU A 23 13.20 10.85 -4.72
CA GLU A 23 14.13 9.78 -4.34
C GLU A 23 15.01 10.13 -3.12
N LYS A 24 15.25 11.41 -2.85
CA LYS A 24 16.02 11.88 -1.68
C LYS A 24 15.17 11.96 -0.41
N LEU A 25 13.86 12.21 -0.56
CA LEU A 25 12.92 12.22 0.56
C LEU A 25 12.61 10.81 1.07
N LEU A 26 12.80 9.79 0.24
CA LEU A 26 12.75 8.40 0.67
C LEU A 26 13.97 8.06 1.52
N GLN A 27 13.78 7.98 2.84
CA GLN A 27 14.79 7.45 3.75
C GLN A 27 14.95 5.94 3.53
N ILE A 28 16.06 5.53 2.93
CA ILE A 28 16.37 4.11 2.65
C ILE A 28 17.18 3.59 3.84
N GLU A 29 16.48 3.43 4.96
CA GLU A 29 17.00 2.75 6.14
C GLU A 29 16.22 1.45 6.32
N SER A 30 16.83 0.45 6.96
CA SER A 30 16.15 -0.80 7.34
C SER A 30 14.93 -0.57 8.26
N ARG A 31 14.89 0.58 8.95
CA ARG A 31 13.75 1.01 9.78
C ARG A 31 12.58 1.56 8.96
N ASN A 32 12.76 1.83 7.67
CA ASN A 32 11.68 2.25 6.79
C ASN A 32 10.73 1.05 6.57
N ARG A 33 9.51 1.17 7.08
CA ARG A 33 8.48 0.11 7.02
C ARG A 33 7.99 -0.17 5.60
N SER A 34 8.25 0.73 4.65
CA SER A 34 8.01 0.48 3.23
C SER A 34 9.12 -0.36 2.59
N ILE A 35 10.24 -0.62 3.28
CA ILE A 35 11.34 -1.48 2.83
C ILE A 35 11.36 -2.79 3.64
N THR A 36 11.21 -2.70 4.96
CA THR A 36 11.21 -3.88 5.84
C THR A 36 10.10 -3.79 6.87
N LEU A 37 9.03 -4.56 6.67
CA LEU A 37 7.94 -4.75 7.60
C LEU A 37 8.23 -5.95 8.52
N SER A 38 9.12 -5.75 9.48
CA SER A 38 9.51 -6.78 10.45
C SER A 38 8.39 -7.14 11.44
N ARG A 39 7.53 -6.17 11.77
CA ARG A 39 6.46 -6.35 12.76
C ARG A 39 5.17 -5.66 12.34
N ILE A 40 4.05 -6.32 12.61
CA ILE A 40 2.71 -5.75 12.47
C ILE A 40 2.39 -4.96 13.73
N TYR A 41 2.17 -3.66 13.56
CA TYR A 41 1.71 -2.76 14.62
C TYR A 41 0.27 -2.38 14.32
N ASP A 42 -0.66 -2.73 15.21
CA ASP A 42 -2.10 -2.57 14.99
C ASP A 42 -2.52 -1.11 14.70
N LYS A 43 -1.71 -0.12 15.11
CA LYS A 43 -1.90 1.30 14.77
C LYS A 43 -1.72 1.61 13.27
N TRP A 44 -0.90 0.83 12.57
CA TRP A 44 -0.42 1.15 11.22
C TRP A 44 -0.75 0.08 10.18
N CYS A 45 -0.91 -1.17 10.60
CA CYS A 45 -1.19 -2.27 9.70
C CYS A 45 -2.08 -3.31 10.35
N PHE A 46 -2.82 -4.00 9.50
CA PHE A 46 -3.62 -5.16 9.87
C PHE A 46 -3.34 -6.27 8.87
N ASP A 47 -3.12 -7.48 9.38
CA ASP A 47 -2.82 -8.65 8.57
C ASP A 47 -4.10 -9.43 8.29
N LEU A 48 -4.58 -9.29 7.05
CA LEU A 48 -5.81 -9.94 6.57
C LEU A 48 -5.71 -11.46 6.52
N SER A 49 -4.50 -12.02 6.47
CA SER A 49 -4.32 -13.47 6.40
C SER A 49 -4.76 -14.17 7.70
N ARG A 50 -4.85 -13.41 8.79
CA ARG A 50 -5.29 -13.88 10.09
C ARG A 50 -6.80 -14.14 10.14
N ILE A 51 -7.57 -13.58 9.22
CA ILE A 51 -9.02 -13.76 9.17
C ILE A 51 -9.30 -14.99 8.30
N ILE A 52 -9.73 -16.07 8.94
CA ILE A 52 -10.12 -17.31 8.26
C ILE A 52 -11.64 -17.36 8.15
N VAL A 53 -12.15 -17.46 6.93
CA VAL A 53 -13.59 -17.58 6.64
C VAL A 53 -13.82 -18.84 5.84
N ARG A 54 -14.64 -19.76 6.37
CA ARG A 54 -15.00 -21.03 5.72
C ARG A 54 -13.78 -21.86 5.29
N GLY A 55 -12.71 -21.85 6.10
CA GLY A 55 -11.51 -22.64 5.86
C GLY A 55 -10.46 -22.01 4.94
N SER A 56 -10.75 -20.84 4.33
CA SER A 56 -9.80 -20.10 3.51
C SER A 56 -9.44 -18.75 4.13
N SER A 57 -8.23 -18.28 3.87
CA SER A 57 -7.79 -16.94 4.25
C SER A 57 -8.56 -15.87 3.50
N LEU A 58 -9.04 -14.85 4.22
CA LEU A 58 -9.72 -13.73 3.59
C LEU A 58 -8.78 -12.90 2.72
N ALA A 59 -7.46 -12.96 2.98
CA ALA A 59 -6.46 -12.25 2.18
C ALA A 59 -6.52 -12.66 0.70
N GLU A 60 -6.78 -13.93 0.39
CA GLU A 60 -6.88 -14.42 -0.99
C GLU A 60 -8.05 -13.74 -1.72
N LYS A 61 -9.23 -13.74 -1.07
CA LYS A 61 -10.43 -13.10 -1.62
C LYS A 61 -10.27 -11.60 -1.79
N VAL A 62 -9.62 -10.93 -0.82
CA VAL A 62 -9.38 -9.49 -0.88
C VAL A 62 -8.36 -9.16 -1.98
N GLY A 63 -7.29 -9.95 -2.11
CA GLY A 63 -6.29 -9.82 -3.16
C GLY A 63 -6.88 -10.04 -4.56
N GLU A 64 -7.68 -11.08 -4.76
CA GLU A 64 -8.38 -11.32 -6.03
C GLU A 64 -9.29 -10.13 -6.40
N ARG A 65 -10.03 -9.60 -5.42
CA ARG A 65 -10.90 -8.42 -5.63
C ARG A 65 -10.11 -7.18 -5.98
N ALA A 66 -8.93 -6.98 -5.38
CA ALA A 66 -8.02 -5.89 -5.69
C ALA A 66 -7.53 -5.98 -7.15
N LEU A 67 -7.09 -7.16 -7.57
CA LEU A 67 -6.60 -7.43 -8.94
C LEU A 67 -7.69 -7.23 -9.99
N LEU A 68 -8.92 -7.64 -9.68
CA LEU A 68 -10.06 -7.51 -10.59
C LEU A 68 -10.74 -6.13 -10.55
N GLY A 69 -10.26 -5.19 -9.73
CA GLY A 69 -10.88 -3.86 -9.56
C GLY A 69 -12.33 -3.92 -9.08
N LYS A 70 -12.69 -4.96 -8.33
CA LYS A 70 -14.07 -5.20 -7.88
C LYS A 70 -14.40 -4.41 -6.61
N ASN A 71 -15.70 -4.26 -6.35
CA ASN A 71 -16.21 -3.59 -5.16
C ASN A 71 -15.67 -4.18 -3.84
N GLY A 72 -15.72 -3.37 -2.79
CA GLY A 72 -15.17 -3.69 -1.47
C GLY A 72 -15.68 -4.98 -0.83
N VAL A 73 -14.88 -5.48 0.11
CA VAL A 73 -15.07 -6.76 0.80
C VAL A 73 -15.32 -6.51 2.28
N CYS A 74 -16.37 -7.11 2.82
CA CYS A 74 -16.57 -7.16 4.28
C CYS A 74 -15.49 -8.05 4.89
N ILE A 75 -14.67 -7.48 5.77
CA ILE A 75 -13.58 -8.19 6.44
C ILE A 75 -13.95 -8.75 7.80
N VAL A 76 -14.79 -8.04 8.55
CA VAL A 76 -15.34 -8.52 9.83
C VAL A 76 -16.77 -8.04 9.92
N ALA A 77 -17.72 -8.98 9.94
CA ALA A 77 -19.14 -8.66 10.10
C ALA A 77 -19.45 -8.37 11.57
N ASP A 78 -20.45 -7.52 11.82
CA ASP A 78 -20.93 -7.23 13.17
C ASP A 78 -21.73 -8.41 13.75
N SER A 79 -22.26 -9.29 12.91
CA SER A 79 -22.94 -10.52 13.32
C SER A 79 -22.01 -11.64 13.77
N ASP A 80 -20.69 -11.45 13.66
CA ASP A 80 -19.70 -12.43 14.13
C ASP A 80 -19.35 -12.12 15.60
N ASP A 81 -20.00 -12.82 16.52
CA ASP A 81 -19.83 -12.65 17.96
C ASP A 81 -18.66 -13.47 18.54
N SER A 82 -17.81 -14.06 17.69
CA SER A 82 -16.65 -14.80 18.18
C SER A 82 -15.62 -13.88 18.87
N GLU A 83 -14.90 -14.44 19.85
CA GLU A 83 -13.84 -13.72 20.55
C GLU A 83 -12.73 -13.23 19.59
N LEU A 84 -12.46 -14.00 18.53
CA LEU A 84 -11.52 -13.62 17.49
C LEU A 84 -12.02 -12.41 16.69
N ALA A 85 -13.30 -12.38 16.31
CA ALA A 85 -13.89 -11.26 15.59
C ALA A 85 -13.85 -9.97 16.42
N GLU A 86 -14.08 -10.04 17.74
CA GLU A 86 -13.94 -8.84 18.59
C GLU A 86 -12.49 -8.34 18.62
N LYS A 87 -11.51 -9.25 18.80
CA LYS A 87 -10.08 -8.90 18.73
C LYS A 87 -9.71 -8.25 17.38
N TYR A 88 -10.27 -8.73 16.27
CA TYR A 88 -10.05 -8.09 14.97
C TYR A 88 -10.71 -6.71 14.90
N ARG A 89 -11.95 -6.56 15.39
CA ARG A 89 -12.64 -5.25 15.44
C ARG A 89 -11.87 -4.23 16.27
N GLU A 90 -11.30 -4.61 17.41
CA GLU A 90 -10.48 -3.71 18.24
C GLU A 90 -9.25 -3.19 17.47
N LYS A 91 -8.56 -4.08 16.77
CA LYS A 91 -7.40 -3.72 15.93
C LYS A 91 -7.80 -2.82 14.77
N LEU A 92 -8.89 -3.16 14.08
CA LEU A 92 -9.42 -2.36 12.98
C LEU A 92 -9.89 -0.97 13.46
N LYS A 93 -10.52 -0.87 14.64
CA LYS A 93 -10.86 0.42 15.28
C LYS A 93 -9.60 1.26 15.53
N SER A 94 -8.54 0.65 16.05
CA SER A 94 -7.26 1.33 16.30
C SER A 94 -6.63 1.85 15.00
N LEU A 95 -6.53 0.99 13.98
CA LEU A 95 -6.06 1.36 12.65
C LEU A 95 -6.89 2.49 12.04
N TYR A 96 -8.22 2.34 12.03
CA TYR A 96 -9.15 3.31 11.47
C TYR A 96 -9.03 4.69 12.13
N ARG A 97 -8.91 4.75 13.46
CA ARG A 97 -8.70 6.00 14.21
C ARG A 97 -7.42 6.70 13.77
N ASN A 98 -6.32 5.96 13.68
CA ASN A 98 -5.04 6.52 13.25
C ASN A 98 -5.10 7.01 11.80
N VAL A 99 -5.65 6.20 10.90
CA VAL A 99 -5.84 6.53 9.49
C VAL A 99 -6.67 7.81 9.31
N THR A 100 -7.79 7.89 10.02
CA THR A 100 -8.69 9.06 9.97
C THR A 100 -8.01 10.30 10.54
N GLN A 101 -7.20 10.14 11.60
CA GLN A 101 -6.44 11.24 12.18
C GLN A 101 -5.40 11.78 11.17
N VAL A 102 -4.61 10.89 10.56
CA VAL A 102 -3.63 11.28 9.53
C VAL A 102 -4.31 11.96 8.35
N GLU A 103 -5.46 11.45 7.90
CA GLU A 103 -6.23 12.09 6.84
C GLU A 103 -6.70 13.51 7.23
N ARG A 104 -7.18 13.71 8.47
CA ARG A 104 -7.59 15.03 8.95
C ARG A 104 -6.44 16.02 9.05
N GLU A 105 -5.26 15.56 9.45
CA GLU A 105 -4.07 16.39 9.62
C GLU A 105 -3.41 16.76 8.28
N THR A 106 -3.39 15.83 7.33
CA THR A 106 -2.65 15.98 6.06
C THR A 106 -3.54 16.26 4.84
N GLY A 107 -4.84 15.97 4.95
CA GLY A 107 -5.78 15.93 3.82
C GLY A 107 -5.60 14.72 2.90
N LEU A 108 -4.66 13.82 3.19
CA LEU A 108 -4.29 12.72 2.30
C LEU A 108 -4.93 11.39 2.75
N ARG A 109 -5.65 10.75 1.82
CA ARG A 109 -6.11 9.36 1.93
C ARG A 109 -5.08 8.41 1.35
N ASP A 110 -4.15 7.95 2.19
CA ASP A 110 -2.96 7.21 1.79
C ASP A 110 -2.94 5.75 2.29
N ASN A 111 -4.10 5.10 2.37
CA ASN A 111 -4.18 3.71 2.81
C ASN A 111 -4.14 2.75 1.63
N HIS A 112 -3.40 1.66 1.81
CA HIS A 112 -3.15 0.70 0.75
C HIS A 112 -3.24 -0.72 1.28
N LEU A 113 -3.72 -1.62 0.42
CA LEU A 113 -3.51 -3.05 0.57
C LEU A 113 -2.17 -3.37 -0.10
N GLY A 114 -1.21 -3.84 0.68
CA GLY A 114 0.09 -4.28 0.16
C GLY A 114 0.07 -5.76 -0.23
N PHE A 115 0.27 -6.08 -1.50
CA PHE A 115 0.35 -7.45 -2.01
C PHE A 115 0.96 -7.48 -3.43
N PRO A 116 1.65 -8.55 -3.87
CA PRO A 116 2.22 -9.63 -3.07
C PRO A 116 3.34 -9.12 -2.16
N PHE A 117 3.65 -9.89 -1.11
CA PHE A 117 4.83 -9.62 -0.27
C PHE A 117 6.05 -10.31 -0.86
N LEU A 118 7.14 -9.55 -0.95
CA LEU A 118 8.47 -10.06 -1.27
C LEU A 118 9.28 -10.15 0.02
N GLU A 119 10.06 -11.21 0.12
CA GLU A 119 10.94 -11.47 1.25
C GLU A 119 12.29 -11.98 0.74
N GLY A 120 13.40 -11.41 1.24
CA GLY A 120 14.73 -11.79 0.81
C GLY A 120 15.78 -10.75 1.20
N HIS A 121 16.91 -10.77 0.48
CA HIS A 121 18.00 -9.81 0.68
C HIS A 121 18.27 -9.04 -0.61
N ILE A 122 18.57 -7.75 -0.47
CA ILE A 122 19.12 -6.90 -1.53
C ILE A 122 20.58 -6.64 -1.19
N GLY A 123 21.49 -6.99 -2.10
CA GLY A 123 22.93 -6.94 -1.80
C GLY A 123 23.30 -7.95 -0.70
N GLN A 124 24.35 -7.63 0.07
CA GLN A 124 24.87 -8.55 1.10
C GLN A 124 24.08 -8.50 2.41
N ASP A 125 23.78 -7.30 2.93
CA ASP A 125 23.29 -7.15 4.32
C ASP A 125 21.92 -6.48 4.47
N THR A 126 21.18 -6.24 3.37
CA THR A 126 19.86 -5.58 3.45
C THR A 126 18.74 -6.58 3.32
N TYR A 127 18.23 -7.06 4.45
CA TYR A 127 17.00 -7.85 4.48
C TYR A 127 15.77 -6.99 4.17
N VAL A 128 14.94 -7.49 3.27
CA VAL A 128 13.74 -6.83 2.77
C VAL A 128 12.56 -7.76 2.96
N ARG A 129 11.47 -7.20 3.48
CA ARG A 129 10.18 -7.88 3.63
C ARG A 129 9.07 -6.86 3.45
N THR A 130 8.52 -6.75 2.26
CA THR A 130 7.68 -5.60 1.92
C THR A 130 6.72 -5.93 0.77
N PRO A 131 5.55 -5.27 0.67
CA PRO A 131 4.70 -5.43 -0.49
C PRO A 131 5.37 -4.90 -1.76
N LEU A 132 5.18 -5.60 -2.88
CA LEU A 132 5.59 -5.16 -4.20
C LEU A 132 4.63 -4.11 -4.77
N VAL A 133 3.33 -4.36 -4.65
CA VAL A 133 2.27 -3.46 -5.15
C VAL A 133 1.42 -2.98 -3.98
N LEU A 134 1.02 -1.71 -4.06
CA LEU A 134 0.16 -1.03 -3.12
C LEU A 134 -1.15 -0.70 -3.85
N PHE A 135 -2.23 -1.39 -3.47
CA PHE A 135 -3.57 -1.17 -4.03
C PHE A 135 -4.30 -0.12 -3.19
N PRO A 136 -4.63 1.06 -3.75
CA PRO A 136 -5.32 2.11 -3.01
C PRO A 136 -6.67 1.64 -2.49
N MET A 137 -6.88 1.79 -1.18
CA MET A 137 -8.10 1.35 -0.52
C MET A 137 -8.54 2.28 0.61
N SER A 138 -9.80 2.16 1.00
CA SER A 138 -10.37 2.82 2.19
C SER A 138 -10.89 1.76 3.17
N LEU A 139 -10.51 1.92 4.44
CA LEU A 139 -11.04 1.11 5.54
C LEU A 139 -12.31 1.80 6.02
N GLU A 140 -13.45 1.13 5.91
CA GLU A 140 -14.75 1.72 6.18
C GLU A 140 -15.50 0.91 7.23
N ARG A 141 -16.16 1.60 8.16
CA ARG A 141 -17.23 1.00 8.97
C ARG A 141 -18.56 1.26 8.29
N ARG A 142 -19.31 0.20 7.97
CA ARG A 142 -20.61 0.28 7.31
C ARG A 142 -21.69 -0.30 8.22
N GLU A 143 -22.47 0.56 8.86
CA GLU A 143 -23.60 0.15 9.72
C GLU A 143 -24.78 -0.37 8.90
N ASN A 144 -25.06 0.25 7.75
CA ASN A 144 -26.12 -0.18 6.83
C ASN A 144 -25.62 -1.13 5.73
N GLY A 145 -24.45 -1.74 5.92
CA GLY A 145 -23.89 -2.73 5.00
C GLY A 145 -24.73 -4.01 4.96
N LYS A 146 -24.53 -4.83 3.92
CA LYS A 146 -25.10 -6.19 3.85
C LYS A 146 -23.96 -7.21 3.74
N PRO A 147 -23.43 -7.71 4.87
CA PRO A 147 -23.82 -7.44 6.27
C PRO A 147 -23.24 -6.13 6.84
N PRO A 148 -23.75 -5.60 7.97
CA PRO A 148 -23.08 -4.55 8.72
C PRO A 148 -21.68 -4.99 9.17
N GLY A 149 -20.71 -4.08 9.18
CA GLY A 149 -19.36 -4.39 9.67
C GLY A 149 -18.25 -3.57 9.04
N TRP A 150 -17.04 -4.11 9.09
CA TRP A 150 -15.82 -3.49 8.57
C TRP A 150 -15.55 -3.93 7.14
N TYR A 151 -15.21 -2.97 6.28
CA TYR A 151 -15.01 -3.16 4.86
C TYR A 151 -13.67 -2.60 4.40
N VAL A 152 -13.07 -3.29 3.44
CA VAL A 152 -12.00 -2.75 2.59
C VAL A 152 -12.61 -2.41 1.24
N SER A 153 -12.53 -1.14 0.84
CA SER A 153 -13.00 -0.65 -0.45
C SER A 153 -11.84 -0.21 -1.32
N PHE A 154 -11.70 -0.77 -2.52
CA PHE A 154 -10.70 -0.31 -3.47
C PHE A 154 -11.15 0.96 -4.18
N SER A 155 -10.21 1.89 -4.39
CA SER A 155 -10.48 3.09 -5.17
C SER A 155 -10.68 2.71 -6.64
N LYS A 156 -11.70 3.30 -7.28
CA LYS A 156 -11.90 3.18 -8.74
C LYS A 156 -11.07 4.18 -9.52
N ASP A 157 -10.72 5.30 -8.87
CA ASP A 157 -10.07 6.44 -9.52
C ASP A 157 -8.55 6.36 -9.40
N LYS A 158 -8.04 5.63 -8.41
CA LYS A 158 -6.60 5.45 -8.20
C LYS A 158 -6.16 4.06 -8.66
N ARG A 159 -5.07 4.00 -9.41
CA ARG A 159 -4.46 2.75 -9.87
C ARG A 159 -3.55 2.14 -8.79
N PRO A 160 -3.35 0.81 -8.80
CA PRO A 160 -2.30 0.17 -8.01
C PRO A 160 -0.94 0.76 -8.37
N ILE A 161 -0.12 1.05 -7.36
CA ILE A 161 1.21 1.62 -7.54
C ILE A 161 2.28 0.64 -7.06
N LEU A 162 3.46 0.66 -7.67
CA LEU A 162 4.60 -0.08 -7.15
C LEU A 162 5.11 0.55 -5.86
N ASN A 163 5.63 -0.29 -4.97
CA ASN A 163 6.30 0.17 -3.77
C ASN A 163 7.64 0.82 -4.15
N ARG A 164 7.63 2.15 -4.30
CA ARG A 164 8.83 2.91 -4.69
C ARG A 164 9.99 2.74 -3.72
N ALA A 165 9.71 2.62 -2.42
CA ALA A 165 10.78 2.45 -1.44
C ALA A 165 11.57 1.17 -1.72
N LEU A 166 10.89 0.09 -2.13
CA LEU A 166 11.52 -1.14 -2.59
C LEU A 166 12.33 -0.91 -3.88
N LEU A 167 11.76 -0.28 -4.90
CA LEU A 167 12.46 -0.06 -6.18
C LEU A 167 13.73 0.79 -6.00
N VAL A 168 13.63 1.85 -5.19
CA VAL A 168 14.76 2.72 -4.90
C VAL A 168 15.82 1.98 -4.06
N ALA A 169 15.41 1.12 -3.11
CA ALA A 169 16.34 0.26 -2.38
C ALA A 169 17.05 -0.72 -3.32
N ALA A 170 16.33 -1.39 -4.22
CA ALA A 170 16.89 -2.29 -5.22
C ALA A 170 17.92 -1.57 -6.12
N LYS A 171 17.62 -0.33 -6.53
CA LYS A 171 18.52 0.50 -7.33
C LYS A 171 19.78 0.92 -6.58
N LYS A 172 19.63 1.48 -5.37
CA LYS A 172 20.77 2.04 -4.62
C LYS A 172 21.66 0.98 -3.96
N ILE A 173 21.08 -0.13 -3.50
CA ILE A 173 21.80 -1.17 -2.74
C ILE A 173 22.17 -2.34 -3.63
N GLY A 174 21.22 -2.82 -4.45
CA GLY A 174 21.42 -3.99 -5.30
C GLY A 174 22.06 -3.67 -6.65
N GLY A 175 22.14 -2.38 -7.04
CA GLY A 175 22.63 -1.97 -8.35
C GLY A 175 21.68 -2.31 -9.50
N TYR A 176 20.42 -2.68 -9.20
CA TYR A 176 19.43 -3.00 -10.22
C TYR A 176 18.94 -1.72 -10.92
N SER A 177 18.96 -1.73 -12.25
CA SER A 177 18.36 -0.65 -13.04
C SER A 177 17.05 -1.13 -13.66
N PHE A 178 16.04 -0.28 -13.62
CA PHE A 178 14.76 -0.48 -14.28
C PHE A 178 14.64 0.56 -15.40
N SER A 179 14.03 0.19 -16.53
CA SER A 179 13.82 1.14 -17.63
C SER A 179 12.88 2.28 -17.20
N GLU A 180 13.00 3.46 -17.80
CA GLU A 180 12.04 4.56 -17.53
C GLU A 180 10.60 4.13 -17.86
N SER A 181 10.41 3.35 -18.93
CA SER A 181 9.12 2.76 -19.29
C SER A 181 8.49 1.89 -18.19
N PHE A 182 9.32 1.21 -17.39
CA PHE A 182 8.83 0.37 -16.29
C PHE A 182 8.24 1.21 -15.15
N TYR A 183 8.74 2.43 -14.95
CA TYR A 183 8.17 3.34 -13.96
C TYR A 183 6.89 3.99 -14.48
N ASP A 184 6.85 4.35 -15.76
CA ASP A 184 5.69 5.01 -16.39
C ASP A 184 4.47 4.09 -16.50
N GLU A 185 4.65 2.77 -16.60
CA GLU A 185 3.53 1.81 -16.65
C GLU A 185 2.71 1.74 -15.35
N PHE A 186 3.28 2.20 -14.22
CA PHE A 186 2.68 2.10 -12.88
C PHE A 186 2.45 3.46 -12.20
N GLU A 187 2.65 4.58 -12.92
CA GLU A 187 2.23 5.94 -12.53
C GLU A 187 0.91 6.37 -13.20
#